data_AF-A0A067PZ39-F1
#
_entry.id   AF-A0A067PZ39-F1
#
_cell.length_a   1.000
_cell.length_b   1.000
_cell.length_c   1.000
_cell.angle_alpha   90.00
_cell.angle_beta   90.00
_cell.angle_gamma   90.00
#
_symmetry.space_group_name_H-M   'P 1'
#
loop_
_entity.id
_entity.type
_entity.pdbx_description
1 polymer ?
#
loop_
_entity_poly.entity_id
_entity_poly.type
_entity_poly.pdbx_seq_one_letter_code
_entity_poly.pdbx_strand_id
1 'polypeptide(L)'
;MDLQWPLDLEQNFRRNPQQSIVAAHLGSLPDCLVVASLWHLVPRALTLGALEVFFHHLSESKAPPPPPGWFAVDHRQYDLHLMSLLGLGSVGPLASKDNSPLGDRLIQAWPGIFKRCSFLYPPSISPPSVFEDEQRDSVTRIISFCLFSIAQNLRMLEVIRSTPGAIELATRLWLREDTMKRPPQVIFPAPSALLDHLLVPQQFEMLSKIVQVSGASPSTVAKLAVSRLVASSKPTHLDAYGVKYHIYLIFGLTCNPDHPLRDALFTANVIVAATNALVAVSKKVDCEDLDDTEDPVITFTISRIYAYLTTFLEVTDGFTFISQSIKAGLLFSLAFWGARMNTSSTEQERDLRISLISSVLPRYLVYHSVLGAASSSFQAMKISGLLQFTKIFSADSREHWDRFEALLQDRVRASDIFDGLEKAKRVCANPKCIGRGPIQKSLMKCAGCQSVLYCSKACQSSDWKRGNHRGVCKALQQQLQDEKAGAERTGEAEPSKTDQSFFQFLAVRDTKRRLNQLRRVALQKFPDEPLTSMVVKIDYTTLPPVFTVEPLSTVKSPYLPSSHRYRSIASTIEQYRQKPELGTLIFASMPTGRSDTWCICSTGNVWSQELGKSRGSGVDS
;
A
#
# COMPACT_ATOMS: atom_id res chain seq x y z
N MET A 1 3.03 -33.82 -16.09
CA MET A 1 3.42 -34.29 -17.43
C MET A 1 4.75 -33.67 -17.81
N ASP A 2 5.85 -34.36 -17.47
CA ASP A 2 7.16 -34.15 -18.07
C ASP A 2 7.15 -34.79 -19.46
N LEU A 3 6.74 -34.03 -20.48
CA LEU A 3 6.97 -34.43 -21.87
C LEU A 3 8.33 -33.87 -22.28
N GLN A 4 9.37 -34.71 -22.25
CA GLN A 4 10.46 -34.57 -23.20
C GLN A 4 9.82 -34.57 -24.58
N TRP A 5 9.66 -33.38 -25.16
CA TRP A 5 9.01 -33.22 -26.45
C TRP A 5 9.90 -33.92 -27.49
N PRO A 6 9.43 -34.96 -28.21
CA PRO A 6 10.23 -35.58 -29.24
C PRO A 6 10.50 -34.51 -30.30
N LEU A 7 11.78 -34.15 -30.50
CA LEU A 7 12.23 -33.25 -31.58
C LEU A 7 11.64 -33.67 -32.94
N ASP A 8 11.38 -34.97 -33.10
CA ASP A 8 10.73 -35.58 -34.25
C ASP A 8 9.30 -35.06 -34.49
N LEU A 9 8.48 -34.83 -33.46
CA LEU A 9 7.10 -34.33 -33.62
C LEU A 9 7.09 -32.89 -34.13
N GLU A 10 7.98 -32.04 -33.61
CA GLU A 10 8.11 -30.66 -34.09
C GLU A 10 8.63 -30.61 -35.53
N GLN A 11 9.67 -31.39 -35.85
CA GLN A 11 10.20 -31.46 -37.20
C GLN A 11 9.15 -31.99 -38.20
N ASN A 12 8.36 -32.98 -37.81
CA ASN A 12 7.28 -33.53 -38.63
C ASN A 12 6.17 -32.51 -38.87
N PHE A 13 5.75 -31.78 -37.83
CA PHE A 13 4.75 -30.72 -37.98
C PHE A 13 5.25 -29.56 -38.85
N ARG A 14 6.53 -29.18 -38.74
CA ARG A 14 7.16 -28.17 -39.62
C ARG A 14 7.19 -28.62 -41.09
N ARG A 15 7.42 -29.91 -41.35
CA ARG A 15 7.47 -30.49 -42.71
C ARG A 15 6.09 -30.57 -43.36
N ASN A 16 5.06 -30.99 -42.61
CA ASN A 16 3.71 -31.15 -43.16
C ASN A 16 2.60 -30.69 -42.19
N PRO A 17 2.47 -29.38 -41.95
CA PRO A 17 1.49 -28.86 -40.98
C PRO A 17 0.04 -29.12 -41.43
N GLN A 18 -0.23 -29.14 -42.74
CA GLN A 18 -1.58 -29.36 -43.27
C GLN A 18 -2.15 -30.72 -42.87
N GLN A 19 -1.33 -31.78 -42.92
CA GLN A 19 -1.77 -33.13 -42.58
C GLN A 19 -2.24 -33.22 -41.12
N SER A 20 -1.45 -32.69 -40.18
CA SER A 20 -1.83 -32.68 -38.77
C SER A 20 -3.02 -31.75 -38.50
N ILE A 21 -3.13 -30.60 -39.17
CA ILE A 21 -4.31 -29.71 -39.04
C ILE A 21 -5.58 -30.41 -39.48
N VAL A 22 -5.57 -31.10 -40.63
CA VAL A 22 -6.74 -31.84 -41.13
C VAL A 22 -7.08 -33.01 -40.19
N ALA A 23 -6.10 -33.79 -39.75
CA ALA A 23 -6.31 -34.89 -38.82
C ALA A 23 -6.86 -34.40 -37.46
N ALA A 24 -6.34 -33.28 -36.94
CA ALA A 24 -6.84 -32.65 -35.72
C ALA A 24 -8.28 -32.14 -35.90
N HIS A 25 -8.61 -31.55 -37.05
CA HIS A 25 -9.98 -31.12 -37.36
C HIS A 25 -10.96 -32.31 -37.36
N LEU A 26 -10.53 -33.47 -37.86
CA LEU A 26 -11.30 -34.73 -37.84
C LEU A 26 -11.34 -35.41 -36.46
N GLY A 27 -10.70 -34.85 -35.44
CA GLY A 27 -10.75 -35.34 -34.05
C GLY A 27 -9.67 -36.36 -33.69
N SER A 28 -8.54 -36.37 -34.39
CA SER A 28 -7.33 -37.08 -33.94
C SER A 28 -6.75 -36.38 -32.70
N LEU A 29 -6.73 -37.08 -31.57
CA LEU A 29 -6.19 -36.56 -30.31
C LEU A 29 -4.68 -36.25 -30.38
N PRO A 30 -3.82 -37.15 -30.91
CA PRO A 30 -2.39 -36.86 -31.04
C PRO A 30 -2.12 -35.63 -31.92
N ASP A 31 -2.79 -35.53 -33.07
CA ASP A 31 -2.61 -34.37 -33.95
C ASP A 31 -3.18 -33.08 -33.33
N CYS A 32 -4.28 -33.17 -32.58
CA CYS A 32 -4.82 -32.00 -31.87
C CYS A 32 -3.86 -31.47 -30.81
N LEU A 33 -3.18 -32.36 -30.07
CA LEU A 33 -2.13 -31.97 -29.12
C LEU A 33 -0.92 -31.35 -29.83
N VAL A 34 -0.48 -31.95 -30.95
CA VAL A 34 0.62 -31.41 -31.77
C VAL A 34 0.29 -30.01 -32.28
N VAL A 35 -0.88 -29.84 -32.89
CA VAL A 35 -1.34 -28.54 -33.40
C VAL A 35 -1.47 -27.54 -32.26
N ALA A 36 -2.13 -27.89 -31.15
CA ALA A 36 -2.30 -27.03 -29.98
C ALA A 36 -0.97 -26.51 -29.41
N SER A 37 0.04 -27.37 -29.32
CA SER A 37 1.32 -27.02 -28.73
C SER A 37 2.27 -26.29 -29.69
N LEU A 38 2.14 -26.45 -31.01
CA LEU A 38 3.20 -26.02 -31.95
C LEU A 38 2.75 -25.04 -33.03
N TRP A 39 1.45 -24.80 -33.23
CA TRP A 39 0.97 -23.95 -34.32
C TRP A 39 1.60 -22.54 -34.33
N HIS A 40 1.84 -21.98 -33.14
CA HIS A 40 2.42 -20.64 -32.98
C HIS A 40 3.91 -20.56 -33.38
N LEU A 41 4.60 -21.70 -33.45
CA LEU A 41 6.01 -21.79 -33.90
C LEU A 41 6.15 -21.97 -35.42
N VAL A 42 5.03 -22.14 -36.13
CA VAL A 42 4.97 -22.39 -37.57
C VAL A 42 4.12 -21.30 -38.23
N PRO A 43 4.73 -20.24 -38.80
CA PRO A 43 4.00 -19.07 -39.32
C PRO A 43 2.87 -19.41 -40.31
N ARG A 44 3.04 -20.46 -41.13
CA ARG A 44 2.04 -20.92 -42.10
C ARG A 44 0.86 -21.66 -41.46
N ALA A 45 0.97 -22.17 -40.23
CA ALA A 45 -0.12 -22.93 -39.61
C ALA A 45 -1.39 -22.10 -39.43
N LEU A 46 -1.24 -20.79 -39.18
CA LEU A 46 -2.37 -19.87 -39.07
C LEU A 46 -3.16 -19.76 -40.39
N THR A 47 -2.46 -19.61 -41.52
CA THR A 47 -3.11 -19.52 -42.85
C THR A 47 -3.68 -20.85 -43.33
N LEU A 48 -3.19 -21.97 -42.78
CA LEU A 48 -3.70 -23.31 -43.05
C LEU A 48 -4.90 -23.71 -42.18
N GLY A 49 -5.37 -22.81 -41.32
CA GLY A 49 -6.60 -23.02 -40.54
C GLY A 49 -6.41 -23.71 -39.19
N ALA A 50 -5.25 -23.53 -38.54
CA ALA A 50 -5.01 -24.13 -37.22
C ALA A 50 -6.04 -23.67 -36.16
N LEU A 51 -6.49 -22.41 -36.20
CA LEU A 51 -7.48 -21.90 -35.24
C LEU A 51 -8.89 -22.47 -35.47
N GLU A 52 -9.21 -22.81 -36.71
CA GLU A 52 -10.47 -23.37 -37.16
C GLU A 52 -10.68 -24.75 -36.53
N VAL A 53 -9.61 -25.52 -36.32
CA VAL A 53 -9.62 -26.75 -35.52
C VAL A 53 -10.17 -26.48 -34.12
N PHE A 54 -9.64 -25.48 -33.44
CA PHE A 54 -10.02 -25.17 -32.06
C PHE A 54 -11.45 -24.62 -31.98
N PHE A 55 -11.82 -23.70 -32.88
CA PHE A 55 -13.19 -23.18 -32.95
C PHE A 55 -14.20 -24.27 -33.30
N HIS A 56 -13.85 -25.22 -34.16
CA HIS A 56 -14.69 -26.35 -34.52
C HIS A 56 -15.03 -27.22 -33.31
N HIS A 57 -14.03 -27.58 -32.50
CA HIS A 57 -14.23 -28.42 -31.31
C HIS A 57 -14.88 -27.67 -30.15
N LEU A 58 -14.68 -26.36 -30.05
CA LEU A 58 -15.29 -25.52 -29.01
C LEU A 58 -16.67 -24.96 -29.41
N SER A 59 -17.16 -25.26 -30.61
CA SER A 59 -18.44 -24.75 -31.13
C SER A 59 -19.64 -25.15 -30.26
N GLU A 60 -20.64 -24.27 -30.18
CA GLU A 60 -21.81 -24.51 -29.34
C GLU A 60 -22.62 -25.76 -29.74
N SER A 61 -22.68 -26.05 -31.05
CA SER A 61 -23.39 -27.22 -31.61
C SER A 61 -22.82 -28.56 -31.13
N LYS A 62 -21.54 -28.60 -30.73
CA LYS A 62 -20.90 -29.79 -30.18
C LYS A 62 -21.01 -29.90 -28.66
N ALA A 63 -21.86 -29.10 -28.02
CA ALA A 63 -21.94 -29.09 -26.57
C ALA A 63 -22.52 -30.41 -26.05
N PRO A 64 -21.75 -31.17 -25.24
CA PRO A 64 -22.34 -32.33 -24.59
C PRO A 64 -23.48 -31.85 -23.67
N PRO A 65 -24.59 -32.61 -23.57
CA PRO A 65 -25.58 -32.34 -22.54
C PRO A 65 -24.90 -32.41 -21.16
N PRO A 66 -25.35 -31.62 -20.16
CA PRO A 66 -24.77 -31.66 -18.82
C PRO A 66 -24.85 -33.11 -18.28
N PRO A 67 -23.71 -33.77 -18.01
CA PRO A 67 -23.72 -35.17 -17.64
C PRO A 67 -24.29 -35.33 -16.23
N PRO A 68 -25.05 -36.41 -15.96
CA PRO A 68 -25.57 -36.71 -14.63
C PRO A 68 -24.47 -37.09 -13.61
N GLY A 69 -23.21 -37.21 -14.04
CA GLY A 69 -22.03 -37.45 -13.19
C GLY A 69 -20.72 -37.53 -14.01
N TRP A 70 -19.56 -37.43 -13.35
CA TRP A 70 -18.22 -37.44 -13.99
C TRP A 70 -17.95 -38.69 -14.84
N PHE A 71 -18.51 -39.84 -14.45
CA PHE A 71 -18.35 -41.12 -15.14
C PHE A 71 -19.12 -41.22 -16.48
N ALA A 72 -19.97 -40.25 -16.81
CA ALA A 72 -20.74 -40.22 -18.06
C ALA A 72 -20.11 -39.31 -19.14
N VAL A 73 -18.89 -38.79 -18.90
CA VAL A 73 -18.19 -37.89 -19.82
C VAL A 73 -17.47 -38.71 -20.90
N ASP A 74 -17.73 -38.41 -22.18
CA ASP A 74 -16.91 -38.90 -23.29
C ASP A 74 -15.48 -38.32 -23.16
N HIS A 75 -14.56 -39.13 -22.63
CA HIS A 75 -13.16 -38.76 -22.40
C HIS A 75 -12.46 -38.23 -23.66
N ARG A 76 -12.83 -38.72 -24.85
CA ARG A 76 -12.24 -38.25 -26.10
C ARG A 76 -12.69 -36.83 -26.43
N GLN A 77 -13.98 -36.53 -26.30
CA GLN A 77 -14.48 -35.17 -26.49
C GLN A 77 -13.93 -34.21 -25.42
N TYR A 78 -13.84 -34.68 -24.19
CA TYR A 78 -13.23 -33.93 -23.09
C TYR A 78 -11.80 -33.51 -23.41
N ASP A 79 -10.96 -34.46 -23.86
CA ASP A 79 -9.58 -34.19 -24.23
C ASP A 79 -9.47 -33.26 -25.45
N LEU A 80 -10.33 -33.42 -26.47
CA LEU A 80 -10.37 -32.49 -27.61
C LEU A 80 -10.70 -31.05 -27.19
N HIS A 81 -11.62 -30.86 -26.23
CA HIS A 81 -11.92 -29.54 -25.69
C HIS A 81 -10.72 -28.95 -24.95
N LEU A 82 -10.05 -29.73 -24.10
CA LEU A 82 -8.87 -29.27 -23.38
C LEU A 82 -7.71 -28.91 -24.32
N MET A 83 -7.43 -29.73 -25.33
CA MET A 83 -6.37 -29.43 -26.30
C MET A 83 -6.73 -28.20 -27.14
N SER A 84 -8.01 -27.99 -27.45
CA SER A 84 -8.44 -26.78 -28.17
C SER A 84 -8.29 -25.52 -27.33
N LEU A 85 -8.59 -25.57 -26.04
CA LEU A 85 -8.34 -24.46 -25.11
C LEU A 85 -6.83 -24.21 -24.92
N LEU A 86 -6.03 -25.27 -24.83
CA LEU A 86 -4.57 -25.17 -24.78
C LEU A 86 -4.02 -24.46 -26.02
N GLY A 87 -4.52 -24.84 -27.22
CA GLY A 87 -4.13 -24.21 -28.48
C GLY A 87 -4.45 -22.72 -28.54
N LEU A 88 -5.63 -22.32 -28.06
CA LEU A 88 -6.01 -20.90 -27.94
C LEU A 88 -5.18 -20.14 -26.88
N GLY A 89 -4.58 -20.85 -25.92
CA GLY A 89 -3.65 -20.29 -24.94
C GLY A 89 -2.42 -19.62 -25.56
N SER A 90 -2.05 -19.94 -26.81
CA SER A 90 -0.93 -19.30 -27.51
C SER A 90 -1.32 -18.09 -28.36
N VAL A 91 -2.59 -17.65 -28.33
CA VAL A 91 -3.08 -16.60 -29.23
C VAL A 91 -2.68 -15.17 -28.82
N GLY A 92 -2.25 -14.98 -27.56
CA GLY A 92 -2.02 -13.67 -26.94
C GLY A 92 -1.15 -12.70 -27.77
N PRO A 93 0.07 -13.09 -28.22
CA PRO A 93 0.93 -12.21 -29.02
C PRO A 93 0.33 -11.75 -30.35
N LEU A 94 -0.64 -12.49 -30.89
CA LEU A 94 -1.33 -12.15 -32.13
C LEU A 94 -2.59 -11.33 -31.87
N ALA A 95 -3.28 -11.60 -30.76
CA ALA A 95 -4.53 -10.97 -30.37
C ALA A 95 -4.36 -9.55 -29.81
N SER A 96 -3.17 -9.20 -29.30
CA SER A 96 -2.84 -7.88 -28.74
C SER A 96 -2.74 -6.75 -29.77
N LYS A 97 -2.79 -7.05 -31.08
CA LYS A 97 -2.82 -6.03 -32.14
C LYS A 97 -4.25 -5.52 -32.34
N ASP A 98 -4.46 -4.23 -32.04
CA ASP A 98 -5.74 -3.55 -32.27
C ASP A 98 -6.15 -3.65 -33.75
N ASN A 99 -7.42 -3.97 -33.98
CA ASN A 99 -8.03 -4.22 -35.30
C ASN A 99 -7.61 -5.50 -36.05
N SER A 100 -7.07 -6.51 -35.37
CA SER A 100 -6.85 -7.81 -36.04
C SER A 100 -8.19 -8.51 -36.39
N PRO A 101 -8.33 -9.09 -37.61
CA PRO A 101 -9.49 -9.94 -37.98
C PRO A 101 -9.69 -11.14 -37.05
N LEU A 102 -8.65 -11.50 -36.30
CA LEU A 102 -8.68 -12.52 -35.27
C LEU A 102 -9.62 -12.16 -34.10
N GLY A 103 -9.72 -10.88 -33.73
CA GLY A 103 -10.63 -10.42 -32.68
C GLY A 103 -12.10 -10.74 -33.02
N ASP A 104 -12.54 -10.44 -34.25
CA ASP A 104 -13.91 -10.74 -34.69
C ASP A 104 -14.22 -12.24 -34.64
N ARG A 105 -13.26 -13.06 -35.08
CA ARG A 105 -13.37 -14.52 -35.04
C ARG A 105 -13.47 -15.05 -33.61
N LEU A 106 -12.69 -14.50 -32.69
CA LEU A 106 -12.75 -14.87 -31.26
C LEU A 106 -14.09 -14.47 -30.64
N ILE A 107 -14.61 -13.28 -30.96
CA ILE A 107 -15.93 -12.83 -30.49
C ILE A 107 -17.02 -13.77 -31.00
N GLN A 108 -16.98 -14.15 -32.28
CA GLN A 108 -17.95 -15.09 -32.86
C GLN A 108 -17.88 -16.48 -32.20
N ALA A 109 -16.69 -16.96 -31.86
CA ALA A 109 -16.49 -18.26 -31.22
C ALA A 109 -16.74 -18.25 -29.70
N TRP A 110 -16.78 -17.07 -29.07
CA TRP A 110 -16.79 -16.89 -27.61
C TRP A 110 -17.91 -17.65 -26.87
N PRO A 111 -19.19 -17.65 -27.32
CA PRO A 111 -20.25 -18.39 -26.62
C PRO A 111 -19.92 -19.87 -26.46
N GLY A 112 -19.35 -20.49 -27.50
CA GLY A 112 -18.89 -21.88 -27.45
C GLY A 112 -17.71 -22.08 -26.50
N ILE A 113 -16.70 -21.22 -26.60
CA ILE A 113 -15.50 -21.23 -25.74
C ILE A 113 -15.91 -21.14 -24.26
N PHE A 114 -16.74 -20.16 -23.89
CA PHE A 114 -17.16 -19.96 -22.51
C PHE A 114 -18.01 -21.10 -21.96
N LYS A 115 -18.95 -21.62 -22.77
CA LYS A 115 -19.76 -22.79 -22.41
C LYS A 115 -18.89 -24.01 -22.13
N ARG A 116 -17.79 -24.19 -22.87
CA ARG A 116 -16.81 -25.26 -22.64
C ARG A 116 -16.00 -25.07 -21.37
N CYS A 117 -15.51 -23.86 -21.11
CA CYS A 117 -14.82 -23.57 -19.85
C CYS A 117 -15.74 -23.84 -18.65
N SER A 118 -17.01 -23.43 -18.73
CA SER A 118 -18.00 -23.67 -17.66
C SER A 118 -18.35 -25.15 -17.50
N PHE A 119 -18.37 -25.93 -18.60
CA PHE A 119 -18.58 -27.37 -18.56
C PHE A 119 -17.40 -28.13 -17.94
N LEU A 120 -16.18 -27.76 -18.32
CA LEU A 120 -14.95 -28.37 -17.80
C LEU A 120 -14.69 -27.97 -16.34
N TYR A 121 -15.26 -26.85 -15.89
CA TYR A 121 -15.10 -26.32 -14.54
C TYR A 121 -16.44 -25.81 -13.96
N PRO A 122 -17.37 -26.72 -13.62
CA PRO A 122 -18.71 -26.36 -13.19
C PRO A 122 -18.77 -25.75 -11.78
N PRO A 123 -19.83 -24.98 -11.46
CA PRO A 123 -20.01 -24.36 -10.14
C PRO A 123 -20.11 -25.33 -8.97
N SER A 124 -20.53 -26.58 -9.22
CA SER A 124 -20.67 -27.64 -8.21
C SER A 124 -19.33 -28.16 -7.68
N ILE A 125 -18.20 -27.76 -8.28
CA ILE A 125 -16.88 -28.05 -7.74
C ILE A 125 -16.63 -27.11 -6.56
N SER A 126 -16.82 -27.64 -5.34
CA SER A 126 -16.59 -26.96 -4.06
C SER A 126 -15.14 -26.45 -3.90
N PRO A 127 -14.90 -25.46 -3.00
CA PRO A 127 -13.56 -25.03 -2.60
C PRO A 127 -12.71 -26.21 -2.08
N PRO A 128 -11.37 -26.08 -2.02
CA PRO A 128 -10.42 -27.19 -2.07
C PRO A 128 -10.50 -28.10 -0.84
N SER A 129 -11.36 -29.12 -0.88
CA SER A 129 -11.39 -30.20 0.10
C SER A 129 -10.58 -31.43 -0.33
N VAL A 130 -10.09 -31.46 -1.58
CA VAL A 130 -9.23 -32.52 -2.12
C VAL A 130 -7.90 -31.90 -2.52
N PHE A 131 -6.87 -32.17 -1.73
CA PHE A 131 -5.47 -31.93 -2.09
C PHE A 131 -5.06 -32.91 -3.20
N GLU A 132 -4.27 -32.45 -4.18
CA GLU A 132 -3.66 -33.27 -5.25
C GLU A 132 -4.62 -33.90 -6.29
N ASP A 133 -5.43 -33.07 -6.96
CA ASP A 133 -6.18 -33.49 -8.16
C ASP A 133 -5.46 -32.98 -9.42
N GLU A 134 -4.51 -33.78 -9.93
CA GLU A 134 -3.68 -33.41 -11.08
C GLU A 134 -4.50 -33.05 -12.33
N GLN A 135 -5.64 -33.72 -12.52
CA GLN A 135 -6.52 -33.45 -13.65
C GLN A 135 -7.16 -32.07 -13.52
N ARG A 136 -7.71 -31.74 -12.35
CA ARG A 136 -8.28 -30.40 -12.09
C ARG A 136 -7.24 -29.29 -12.14
N ASP A 137 -6.04 -29.55 -11.67
CA ASP A 137 -4.96 -28.56 -11.69
C ASP A 137 -4.53 -28.27 -13.15
N SER A 138 -4.45 -29.32 -13.98
CA SER A 138 -4.20 -29.17 -15.42
C SER A 138 -5.31 -28.36 -16.11
N VAL A 139 -6.58 -28.68 -15.83
CA VAL A 139 -7.75 -27.97 -16.38
C VAL A 139 -7.75 -26.49 -15.96
N THR A 140 -7.52 -26.23 -14.67
CA THR A 140 -7.47 -24.88 -14.09
C THR A 140 -6.43 -24.03 -14.80
N ARG A 141 -5.25 -24.60 -15.02
CA ARG A 141 -4.14 -23.96 -15.73
C ARG A 141 -4.50 -23.67 -17.20
N ILE A 142 -4.99 -24.68 -17.93
CA ILE A 142 -5.33 -24.54 -19.36
C ILE A 142 -6.41 -23.46 -19.56
N ILE A 143 -7.48 -23.49 -18.77
CA ILE A 143 -8.55 -22.48 -18.86
C ILE A 143 -7.99 -21.09 -18.52
N SER A 144 -7.21 -20.96 -17.44
CA SER A 144 -6.65 -19.67 -17.03
C SER A 144 -5.75 -19.07 -18.11
N PHE A 145 -4.87 -19.87 -18.71
CA PHE A 145 -4.00 -19.44 -19.81
C PHE A 145 -4.79 -19.06 -21.06
N CYS A 146 -5.75 -19.89 -21.47
CA CYS A 146 -6.61 -19.62 -22.61
C CYS A 146 -7.33 -18.28 -22.47
N LEU A 147 -8.03 -18.08 -21.34
CA LEU A 147 -8.77 -16.86 -21.08
C LEU A 147 -7.86 -15.65 -20.95
N PHE A 148 -6.71 -15.77 -20.27
CA PHE A 148 -5.75 -14.67 -20.15
C PHE A 148 -5.19 -14.24 -21.51
N SER A 149 -4.87 -15.20 -22.37
CA SER A 149 -4.34 -14.95 -23.72
C SER A 149 -5.37 -14.33 -24.65
N ILE A 150 -6.62 -14.80 -24.62
CA ILE A 150 -7.71 -14.21 -25.42
C ILE A 150 -8.03 -12.80 -24.92
N ALA A 151 -8.02 -12.59 -23.60
CA ALA A 151 -8.30 -11.29 -22.99
C ALA A 151 -7.23 -10.22 -23.26
N GLN A 152 -6.06 -10.58 -23.82
CA GLN A 152 -5.08 -9.58 -24.29
C GLN A 152 -5.64 -8.68 -25.41
N ASN A 153 -6.67 -9.13 -26.13
CA ASN A 153 -7.39 -8.29 -27.06
C ASN A 153 -8.45 -7.45 -26.31
N LEU A 154 -8.41 -6.12 -26.43
CA LEU A 154 -9.29 -5.21 -25.69
C LEU A 154 -10.78 -5.45 -25.96
N ARG A 155 -11.16 -5.77 -27.21
CA ARG A 155 -12.57 -6.07 -27.55
C ARG A 155 -13.03 -7.37 -26.90
N MET A 156 -12.17 -8.39 -26.89
CA MET A 156 -12.45 -9.64 -26.17
C MET A 156 -12.52 -9.43 -24.67
N LEU A 157 -11.66 -8.59 -24.10
CA LEU A 157 -11.68 -8.27 -22.68
C LEU A 157 -13.05 -7.73 -22.24
N GLU A 158 -13.63 -6.81 -23.00
CA GLU A 158 -14.97 -6.27 -22.75
C GLU A 158 -16.07 -7.33 -22.86
N VAL A 159 -15.98 -8.20 -23.88
CA VAL A 159 -16.91 -9.32 -24.07
C VAL A 159 -16.83 -10.29 -22.89
N ILE A 160 -15.63 -10.67 -22.44
CA ILE A 160 -15.42 -11.57 -21.31
C ILE A 160 -15.97 -10.94 -20.02
N ARG A 161 -15.66 -9.66 -19.76
CA ARG A 161 -16.16 -8.93 -18.58
C ARG A 161 -17.69 -8.84 -18.53
N SER A 162 -18.32 -8.68 -19.69
CA SER A 162 -19.77 -8.56 -19.82
C SER A 162 -20.49 -9.92 -19.79
N THR A 163 -19.76 -11.02 -19.88
CA THR A 163 -20.33 -12.38 -19.90
C THR A 163 -20.74 -12.83 -18.49
N PRO A 164 -22.01 -13.13 -18.23
CA PRO A 164 -22.46 -13.63 -16.94
C PRO A 164 -21.72 -14.92 -16.55
N GLY A 165 -21.18 -14.99 -15.33
CA GLY A 165 -20.44 -16.15 -14.84
C GLY A 165 -18.93 -16.12 -15.12
N ALA A 166 -18.42 -15.18 -15.94
CA ALA A 166 -17.00 -15.15 -16.30
C ALA A 166 -16.11 -14.73 -15.14
N ILE A 167 -16.51 -13.71 -14.36
CA ILE A 167 -15.79 -13.27 -13.15
C ILE A 167 -15.87 -14.36 -12.08
N GLU A 168 -17.01 -15.01 -11.95
CA GLU A 168 -17.23 -16.11 -11.02
C GLU A 168 -16.32 -17.30 -11.37
N LEU A 169 -16.22 -17.66 -12.65
CA LEU A 169 -15.27 -18.67 -13.13
C LEU A 169 -13.82 -18.27 -12.82
N ALA A 170 -13.40 -17.05 -13.19
CA ALA A 170 -12.04 -16.57 -12.93
C ALA A 170 -11.70 -16.59 -11.43
N THR A 171 -12.65 -16.22 -10.58
CA THR A 171 -12.51 -16.27 -9.12
C THR A 171 -12.30 -17.69 -8.62
N ARG A 172 -13.09 -18.67 -9.10
CA ARG A 172 -12.90 -20.07 -8.69
C ARG A 172 -11.56 -20.65 -9.12
N LEU A 173 -11.07 -20.28 -10.31
CA LEU A 173 -9.75 -20.67 -10.79
C LEU A 173 -8.66 -20.07 -9.89
N TRP A 174 -8.79 -18.79 -9.53
CA TRP A 174 -7.88 -18.08 -8.63
C TRP A 174 -7.80 -18.70 -7.23
N LEU A 175 -8.93 -19.15 -6.67
CA LEU A 175 -8.97 -19.79 -5.34
C LEU A 175 -8.21 -21.12 -5.28
N ARG A 176 -8.01 -21.81 -6.42
CA ARG A 176 -7.24 -23.06 -6.51
C ARG A 176 -5.76 -22.87 -6.79
N GLU A 177 -5.30 -21.64 -7.02
CA GLU A 177 -3.92 -21.41 -7.48
C GLU A 177 -2.84 -22.06 -6.61
N ASP A 178 -3.01 -22.04 -5.29
CA ASP A 178 -2.03 -22.58 -4.34
C ASP A 178 -2.05 -24.12 -4.25
N THR A 179 -3.11 -24.79 -4.72
CA THR A 179 -3.15 -26.26 -4.74
C THR A 179 -2.37 -26.83 -5.92
N MET A 180 -2.06 -26.01 -6.92
CA MET A 180 -1.41 -26.44 -8.15
C MET A 180 0.12 -26.45 -8.00
N LYS A 181 0.76 -27.54 -8.46
CA LYS A 181 2.20 -27.52 -8.74
C LYS A 181 2.44 -26.72 -10.02
N ARG A 182 3.15 -25.58 -9.94
CA ARG A 182 3.51 -24.78 -11.11
C ARG A 182 4.62 -25.50 -11.90
N PRO A 183 4.38 -25.91 -13.16
CA PRO A 183 5.43 -26.54 -13.97
C PRO A 183 6.54 -25.54 -14.31
N PRO A 184 7.80 -25.99 -14.48
CA PRO A 184 8.92 -25.09 -14.77
C PRO A 184 8.75 -24.22 -16.03
N GLN A 185 7.95 -24.67 -17.00
CA GLN A 185 7.71 -23.93 -18.26
C GLN A 185 6.75 -22.75 -18.08
N VAL A 186 6.00 -22.70 -16.97
CA VAL A 186 5.03 -21.65 -16.67
C VAL A 186 5.69 -20.61 -15.76
N ILE A 187 6.00 -19.45 -16.33
CA ILE A 187 6.76 -18.41 -15.64
C ILE A 187 5.90 -17.53 -14.70
N PHE A 188 4.57 -17.57 -14.79
CA PHE A 188 3.69 -16.68 -14.04
C PHE A 188 2.41 -17.35 -13.49
N PRO A 189 1.79 -16.80 -12.43
CA PRO A 189 0.52 -17.28 -11.87
C PRO A 189 -0.66 -16.96 -12.80
N ALA A 190 -1.02 -17.89 -13.70
CA ALA A 190 -2.06 -17.65 -14.71
C ALA A 190 -3.45 -17.31 -14.12
N PRO A 191 -3.95 -17.96 -13.04
CA PRO A 191 -5.22 -17.56 -12.43
C PRO A 191 -5.21 -16.14 -11.86
N SER A 192 -4.17 -15.74 -11.13
CA SER A 192 -4.03 -14.37 -10.62
C SER A 192 -3.88 -13.35 -11.75
N ALA A 193 -3.12 -13.67 -12.81
CA ALA A 193 -2.97 -12.82 -13.99
C ALA A 193 -4.29 -12.64 -14.75
N LEU A 194 -5.10 -13.70 -14.89
CA LEU A 194 -6.43 -13.62 -15.49
C LEU A 194 -7.35 -12.72 -14.66
N LEU A 195 -7.46 -12.98 -13.36
CA LEU A 195 -8.38 -12.22 -12.52
C LEU A 195 -7.99 -10.74 -12.47
N ASP A 196 -6.70 -10.43 -12.33
CA ASP A 196 -6.17 -9.08 -12.43
C ASP A 196 -6.62 -8.39 -13.72
N HIS A 197 -6.37 -9.03 -14.87
CA HIS A 197 -6.69 -8.46 -16.18
C HIS A 197 -8.19 -8.22 -16.37
N LEU A 198 -9.05 -9.05 -15.75
CA LEU A 198 -10.49 -8.89 -15.80
C LEU A 198 -11.03 -7.81 -14.84
N LEU A 199 -10.30 -7.44 -13.78
CA LEU A 199 -10.79 -6.46 -12.82
C LEU A 199 -10.99 -5.09 -13.46
N VAL A 200 -12.12 -4.46 -13.12
CA VAL A 200 -12.37 -3.05 -13.40
C VAL A 200 -12.25 -2.28 -12.08
N PRO A 201 -11.32 -1.32 -11.97
CA PRO A 201 -11.17 -0.53 -10.76
C PRO A 201 -12.48 0.13 -10.35
N GLN A 202 -12.73 0.21 -9.04
CA GLN A 202 -13.91 0.86 -8.45
C GLN A 202 -15.27 0.21 -8.75
N GLN A 203 -15.33 -0.98 -9.34
CA GLN A 203 -16.60 -1.69 -9.58
C GLN A 203 -17.06 -2.51 -8.36
N PHE A 204 -17.97 -1.95 -7.56
CA PHE A 204 -18.46 -2.56 -6.31
C PHE A 204 -19.07 -3.96 -6.50
N GLU A 205 -19.94 -4.11 -7.51
CA GLU A 205 -20.63 -5.38 -7.80
C GLU A 205 -19.67 -6.51 -8.17
N MET A 206 -18.59 -6.18 -8.89
CA MET A 206 -17.58 -7.17 -9.28
C MET A 206 -16.83 -7.70 -8.05
N LEU A 207 -16.44 -6.80 -7.13
CA LEU A 207 -15.79 -7.20 -5.87
C LEU A 207 -16.73 -8.01 -4.97
N SER A 208 -18.01 -7.63 -4.93
CA SER A 208 -19.03 -8.37 -4.18
C SER A 208 -19.20 -9.79 -4.70
N LYS A 209 -19.20 -9.97 -6.03
CA LYS A 209 -19.21 -11.30 -6.67
C LYS A 209 -17.97 -12.13 -6.32
N ILE A 210 -16.78 -11.54 -6.31
CA ILE A 210 -15.54 -12.24 -5.93
C ILE A 210 -15.65 -12.76 -4.49
N VAL A 211 -16.10 -11.92 -3.56
CA VAL A 211 -16.32 -12.33 -2.16
C VAL A 211 -17.39 -13.43 -2.07
N GLN A 212 -18.53 -13.26 -2.75
CA GLN A 212 -19.62 -14.25 -2.74
C GLN A 212 -19.15 -15.61 -3.26
N VAL A 213 -18.45 -15.65 -4.39
CA VAL A 213 -17.95 -16.89 -5.01
C VAL A 213 -16.90 -17.57 -4.16
N SER A 214 -16.10 -16.80 -3.41
CA SER A 214 -15.14 -17.39 -2.47
C SER A 214 -15.80 -18.19 -1.34
N GLY A 215 -17.10 -17.98 -1.08
CA GLY A 215 -17.80 -18.56 0.06
C GLY A 215 -17.22 -18.10 1.40
N ALA A 216 -16.40 -17.04 1.39
CA ALA A 216 -15.63 -16.59 2.53
C ALA A 216 -15.88 -15.09 2.81
N SER A 217 -15.42 -14.65 3.98
CA SER A 217 -15.48 -13.23 4.34
C SER A 217 -14.49 -12.39 3.51
N PRO A 218 -14.71 -11.07 3.35
CA PRO A 218 -13.71 -10.16 2.78
C PRO A 218 -12.33 -10.30 3.44
N SER A 219 -12.26 -10.55 4.74
CA SER A 219 -11.01 -10.81 5.47
C SER A 219 -10.24 -12.02 4.95
N THR A 220 -10.95 -13.09 4.60
CA THR A 220 -10.32 -14.31 4.07
C THR A 220 -9.74 -14.07 2.68
N VAL A 221 -10.49 -13.39 1.80
CA VAL A 221 -10.03 -13.02 0.45
C VAL A 221 -8.80 -12.11 0.53
N ALA A 222 -8.84 -11.10 1.40
CA ALA A 222 -7.73 -10.19 1.63
C ALA A 222 -6.47 -10.92 2.13
N LYS A 223 -6.61 -11.80 3.13
CA LYS A 223 -5.49 -12.60 3.66
C LYS A 223 -4.87 -13.49 2.61
N LEU A 224 -5.69 -14.12 1.75
CA LEU A 224 -5.21 -14.96 0.65
C LEU A 224 -4.37 -14.14 -0.35
N ALA A 225 -4.89 -13.00 -0.81
CA ALA A 225 -4.17 -12.13 -1.73
C ALA A 225 -2.82 -11.66 -1.16
N VAL A 226 -2.83 -11.20 0.10
CA VAL A 226 -1.61 -10.74 0.79
C VAL A 226 -0.62 -11.88 1.05
N SER A 227 -1.09 -13.06 1.46
CA SER A 227 -0.20 -14.21 1.72
C SER A 227 0.55 -14.64 0.47
N ARG A 228 -0.10 -14.59 -0.68
CA ARG A 228 0.55 -14.93 -1.95
C ARG A 228 1.57 -13.88 -2.39
N LEU A 229 1.28 -12.59 -2.21
CA LEU A 229 2.28 -11.53 -2.42
C LEU A 229 3.51 -11.80 -1.53
N VAL A 230 3.31 -12.05 -0.23
CA VAL A 230 4.39 -12.35 0.72
C VAL A 230 5.18 -13.60 0.31
N ALA A 231 4.50 -14.66 -0.14
CA ALA A 231 5.13 -15.88 -0.60
C ALA A 231 6.00 -15.65 -1.84
N SER A 232 5.49 -14.88 -2.82
CA SER A 232 6.22 -14.54 -4.04
C SER A 232 7.42 -13.61 -3.80
N SER A 233 7.40 -12.83 -2.71
CA SER A 233 8.46 -11.88 -2.35
C SER A 233 9.53 -12.42 -1.39
N LYS A 234 9.56 -13.74 -1.13
CA LYS A 234 10.55 -14.31 -0.19
C LYS A 234 11.97 -14.16 -0.75
N PRO A 235 12.95 -13.63 0.02
CA PRO A 235 14.32 -13.43 -0.47
C PRO A 235 15.01 -14.71 -0.96
N THR A 236 14.68 -15.87 -0.38
CA THR A 236 15.27 -17.16 -0.74
C THR A 236 14.75 -17.72 -2.07
N HIS A 237 13.58 -17.26 -2.53
CA HIS A 237 12.93 -17.74 -3.75
C HIS A 237 11.99 -16.64 -4.30
N LEU A 238 12.59 -15.59 -4.85
CA LEU A 238 11.85 -14.45 -5.37
C LEU A 238 11.21 -14.79 -6.73
N ASP A 239 9.88 -14.81 -6.78
CA ASP A 239 9.08 -14.96 -8.01
C ASP A 239 8.64 -13.58 -8.51
N ALA A 240 9.44 -12.95 -9.38
CA ALA A 240 9.17 -11.59 -9.88
C ALA A 240 7.85 -11.48 -10.65
N TYR A 241 7.50 -12.49 -11.45
CA TYR A 241 6.21 -12.56 -12.16
C TYR A 241 5.05 -12.76 -11.18
N GLY A 242 5.25 -13.56 -10.15
CA GLY A 242 4.38 -13.66 -8.99
C GLY A 242 4.12 -12.27 -8.42
N VAL A 243 5.15 -11.60 -7.91
CA VAL A 243 5.03 -10.27 -7.31
C VAL A 243 4.27 -9.30 -8.23
N LYS A 244 4.60 -9.28 -9.53
CA LYS A 244 3.89 -8.49 -10.55
C LYS A 244 2.38 -8.74 -10.50
N TYR A 245 1.89 -9.93 -10.83
CA TYR A 245 0.45 -10.13 -10.94
C TYR A 245 -0.28 -10.03 -9.59
N HIS A 246 0.40 -10.37 -8.50
CA HIS A 246 -0.18 -10.27 -7.16
C HIS A 246 -0.38 -8.82 -6.72
N ILE A 247 0.60 -7.93 -6.95
CA ILE A 247 0.42 -6.51 -6.62
C ILE A 247 -0.62 -5.85 -7.52
N TYR A 248 -0.70 -6.23 -8.79
CA TYR A 248 -1.71 -5.68 -9.72
C TYR A 248 -3.13 -6.09 -9.29
N LEU A 249 -3.33 -7.38 -9.00
CA LEU A 249 -4.59 -7.88 -8.47
C LEU A 249 -4.98 -7.15 -7.18
N ILE A 250 -4.05 -7.06 -6.21
CA ILE A 250 -4.26 -6.35 -4.95
C ILE A 250 -4.65 -4.89 -5.20
N PHE A 251 -3.99 -4.20 -6.14
CA PHE A 251 -4.34 -2.82 -6.51
C PHE A 251 -5.82 -2.74 -6.92
N GLY A 252 -6.27 -3.62 -7.83
CA GLY A 252 -7.67 -3.67 -8.27
C GLY A 252 -8.65 -3.93 -7.12
N LEU A 253 -8.30 -4.84 -6.20
CA LEU A 253 -9.13 -5.17 -5.03
C LEU A 253 -9.20 -4.05 -3.97
N THR A 254 -8.18 -3.20 -3.87
CA THR A 254 -8.12 -2.08 -2.90
C THR A 254 -8.78 -0.78 -3.43
N CYS A 255 -8.98 -0.66 -4.74
CA CYS A 255 -9.38 0.60 -5.38
C CYS A 255 -10.81 1.09 -5.06
N ASN A 256 -11.73 0.25 -4.61
CA ASN A 256 -13.09 0.68 -4.31
C ASN A 256 -13.18 1.16 -2.83
N PRO A 257 -13.42 2.45 -2.57
CA PRO A 257 -13.40 3.00 -1.23
C PRO A 257 -14.53 2.51 -0.32
N ASP A 258 -15.68 2.15 -0.90
CA ASP A 258 -16.90 1.79 -0.19
C ASP A 258 -17.02 0.28 0.06
N HIS A 259 -16.16 -0.53 -0.57
CA HIS A 259 -16.22 -1.98 -0.47
C HIS A 259 -15.43 -2.50 0.75
N PRO A 260 -16.01 -3.37 1.61
CA PRO A 260 -15.36 -3.87 2.83
C PRO A 260 -14.02 -4.61 2.62
N LEU A 261 -13.76 -5.07 1.39
CA LEU A 261 -12.49 -5.72 1.03
C LEU A 261 -11.29 -4.77 1.19
N ARG A 262 -11.48 -3.47 1.01
CA ARG A 262 -10.42 -2.47 1.17
C ARG A 262 -9.90 -2.45 2.61
N ASP A 263 -10.80 -2.32 3.58
CA ASP A 263 -10.45 -2.31 5.01
C ASP A 263 -9.91 -3.67 5.45
N ALA A 264 -10.41 -4.76 4.86
CA ALA A 264 -9.89 -6.10 5.07
C ALA A 264 -8.43 -6.25 4.60
N LEU A 265 -8.06 -5.67 3.45
CA LEU A 265 -6.68 -5.65 2.92
C LEU A 265 -5.76 -4.81 3.81
N PHE A 266 -6.22 -3.65 4.27
CA PHE A 266 -5.46 -2.84 5.24
C PHE A 266 -5.24 -3.57 6.56
N THR A 267 -6.28 -4.22 7.10
CA THR A 267 -6.20 -5.06 8.30
C THR A 267 -5.26 -6.25 8.11
N ALA A 268 -5.13 -6.76 6.88
CA ALA A 268 -4.18 -7.81 6.52
C ALA A 268 -2.74 -7.31 6.33
N ASN A 269 -2.40 -6.07 6.70
CA ASN A 269 -1.06 -5.46 6.58
C ASN A 269 -0.54 -5.38 5.14
N VAL A 270 -1.42 -5.15 4.16
CA VAL A 270 -1.03 -5.06 2.74
C VAL A 270 0.04 -4.01 2.45
N ILE A 271 0.08 -2.89 3.17
CA ILE A 271 1.10 -1.84 3.00
C ILE A 271 2.50 -2.36 3.34
N VAL A 272 2.62 -3.13 4.43
CA VAL A 272 3.88 -3.76 4.84
C VAL A 272 4.28 -4.84 3.84
N ALA A 273 3.33 -5.68 3.41
CA ALA A 273 3.60 -6.71 2.41
C ALA A 273 4.08 -6.13 1.07
N ALA A 274 3.41 -5.08 0.57
CA ALA A 274 3.82 -4.37 -0.63
C ALA A 274 5.22 -3.74 -0.49
N THR A 275 5.51 -3.12 0.65
CA THR A 275 6.84 -2.52 0.88
C THR A 275 7.94 -3.58 0.98
N ASN A 276 7.68 -4.71 1.65
CA ASN A 276 8.64 -5.83 1.70
C ASN A 276 8.88 -6.42 0.31
N ALA A 277 7.82 -6.54 -0.51
CA ALA A 277 7.95 -6.98 -1.90
C ALA A 277 8.79 -6.01 -2.73
N LEU A 278 8.59 -4.69 -2.56
CA LEU A 278 9.41 -3.65 -3.17
C LEU A 278 10.89 -3.83 -2.81
N VAL A 279 11.20 -4.02 -1.52
CA VAL A 279 12.58 -4.22 -1.05
C VAL A 279 13.19 -5.50 -1.60
N ALA A 280 12.43 -6.60 -1.64
CA ALA A 280 12.90 -7.88 -2.16
C ALA A 280 13.25 -7.79 -3.65
N VAL A 281 12.36 -7.21 -4.46
CA VAL A 281 12.59 -7.01 -5.89
C VAL A 281 13.74 -6.02 -6.14
N SER A 282 13.86 -4.98 -5.31
CA SER A 282 14.98 -4.02 -5.40
C SER A 282 16.34 -4.66 -5.17
N LYS A 283 16.45 -5.60 -4.22
CA LYS A 283 17.73 -6.27 -3.89
C LYS A 283 18.20 -7.23 -4.98
N LYS A 284 17.29 -7.86 -5.73
CA LYS A 284 17.66 -8.77 -6.82
C LYS A 284 18.54 -8.07 -7.86
N VAL A 285 18.22 -6.82 -8.17
CA VAL A 285 18.96 -5.99 -9.14
C VAL A 285 20.35 -5.58 -8.64
N ASP A 286 20.60 -5.61 -7.32
CA ASP A 286 21.94 -5.31 -6.79
C ASP A 286 22.93 -6.47 -6.96
N CYS A 287 22.44 -7.70 -7.20
CA CYS A 287 23.26 -8.90 -7.26
C CYS A 287 23.61 -9.34 -8.70
N GLU A 288 23.00 -8.75 -9.73
CA GLU A 288 23.24 -9.08 -11.14
C GLU A 288 24.10 -7.95 -11.77
N ASP A 289 25.18 -8.31 -12.49
CA ASP A 289 26.10 -7.34 -13.10
C ASP A 289 25.38 -6.44 -14.13
N LEU A 290 25.68 -5.15 -14.06
CA LEU A 290 24.90 -4.04 -14.60
C LEU A 290 24.87 -3.90 -16.14
N ASP A 291 25.59 -4.73 -16.88
CA ASP A 291 25.75 -4.54 -18.33
C ASP A 291 24.69 -5.27 -19.18
N ASP A 292 23.83 -6.13 -18.60
CA ASP A 292 22.94 -7.00 -19.41
C ASP A 292 21.46 -7.12 -18.98
N THR A 293 20.98 -6.46 -17.92
CA THR A 293 19.63 -6.78 -17.38
C THR A 293 18.80 -5.60 -16.84
N GLU A 294 18.34 -4.71 -17.71
CA GLU A 294 17.05 -4.07 -17.45
C GLU A 294 15.93 -5.09 -17.77
N ASP A 295 15.67 -6.05 -16.86
CA ASP A 295 14.48 -6.89 -16.97
C ASP A 295 13.24 -5.98 -16.89
N PRO A 296 12.47 -5.77 -18.00
CA PRO A 296 11.36 -4.84 -18.01
C PRO A 296 10.26 -5.23 -17.01
N VAL A 297 10.18 -6.52 -16.64
CA VAL A 297 9.23 -7.02 -15.65
C VAL A 297 9.55 -6.49 -14.27
N ILE A 298 10.83 -6.47 -13.89
CA ILE A 298 11.28 -5.98 -12.58
C ILE A 298 11.00 -4.48 -12.45
N THR A 299 11.42 -3.70 -13.45
CA THR A 299 11.20 -2.24 -13.55
C THR A 299 9.71 -1.92 -13.40
N PHE A 300 8.86 -2.56 -14.21
CA PHE A 300 7.41 -2.33 -14.21
C PHE A 300 6.74 -2.78 -12.90
N THR A 301 7.24 -3.83 -12.26
CA THR A 301 6.74 -4.31 -10.97
C THR A 301 7.00 -3.29 -9.87
N ILE A 302 8.21 -2.75 -9.84
CA ILE A 302 8.63 -1.73 -8.86
C ILE A 302 7.80 -0.47 -9.02
N SER A 303 7.65 0.01 -10.25
CA SER A 303 6.79 1.14 -10.59
C SER A 303 5.35 0.95 -10.11
N ARG A 304 4.78 -0.25 -10.29
CA ARG A 304 3.42 -0.52 -9.81
C ARG A 304 3.35 -0.53 -8.28
N ILE A 305 4.35 -1.06 -7.59
CA ILE A 305 4.37 -1.02 -6.12
C ILE A 305 4.48 0.42 -5.63
N TYR A 306 5.31 1.27 -6.25
CA TYR A 306 5.34 2.71 -5.94
C TYR A 306 4.01 3.39 -6.20
N ALA A 307 3.33 3.10 -7.31
CA ALA A 307 1.99 3.60 -7.58
C ALA A 307 0.98 3.17 -6.50
N TYR A 308 1.04 1.91 -6.07
CA TYR A 308 0.19 1.39 -4.99
C TYR A 308 0.46 2.15 -3.68
N LEU A 309 1.71 2.24 -3.25
CA LEU A 309 2.07 2.93 -2.01
C LEU A 309 1.68 4.41 -2.06
N THR A 310 2.00 5.13 -3.14
CA THR A 310 1.62 6.55 -3.28
C THR A 310 0.11 6.76 -3.23
N THR A 311 -0.67 5.83 -3.76
CA THR A 311 -2.14 5.90 -3.77
C THR A 311 -2.74 5.71 -2.36
N PHE A 312 -2.18 4.79 -1.57
CA PHE A 312 -2.81 4.28 -0.35
C PHE A 312 -2.11 4.69 0.96
N LEU A 313 -0.90 5.23 0.94
CA LEU A 313 -0.18 5.63 2.17
C LEU A 313 -0.94 6.70 2.97
N GLU A 314 -1.66 7.61 2.32
CA GLU A 314 -2.41 8.71 2.96
C GLU A 314 -3.93 8.46 3.03
N VAL A 315 -4.40 7.23 2.79
CA VAL A 315 -5.85 6.96 2.71
C VAL A 315 -6.57 7.03 4.06
N THR A 316 -5.91 6.64 5.14
CA THR A 316 -6.46 6.68 6.51
C THR A 316 -5.89 7.89 7.25
N ASP A 317 -5.24 7.70 8.39
CA ASP A 317 -4.55 8.75 9.15
C ASP A 317 -3.20 9.17 8.52
N GLY A 318 -2.69 8.38 7.58
CA GLY A 318 -1.40 8.57 6.91
C GLY A 318 -0.19 8.17 7.75
N PHE A 319 -0.07 8.67 8.98
CA PHE A 319 1.11 8.46 9.83
C PHE A 319 1.36 6.98 10.16
N THR A 320 0.30 6.17 10.29
CA THR A 320 0.37 4.73 10.56
C THR A 320 1.02 4.00 9.39
N PHE A 321 0.49 4.16 8.18
CA PHE A 321 0.98 3.46 6.99
C PHE A 321 2.35 3.98 6.55
N ILE A 322 2.62 5.27 6.71
CA ILE A 322 3.94 5.84 6.44
C ILE A 322 4.98 5.32 7.43
N SER A 323 4.68 5.27 8.73
CA SER A 323 5.60 4.67 9.73
C SER A 323 5.86 3.20 9.42
N GLN A 324 4.82 2.44 9.07
CA GLN A 324 4.93 1.02 8.70
C GLN A 324 5.78 0.79 7.45
N SER A 325 5.56 1.57 6.39
CA SER A 325 6.32 1.43 5.14
C SER A 325 7.79 1.82 5.32
N ILE A 326 8.08 2.89 6.07
CA ILE A 326 9.48 3.25 6.40
C ILE A 326 10.17 2.12 7.16
N LYS A 327 9.52 1.54 8.19
CA LYS A 327 10.06 0.41 8.96
C LYS A 327 10.28 -0.84 8.08
N ALA A 328 9.43 -1.04 7.08
CA ALA A 328 9.54 -2.12 6.10
C ALA A 328 10.63 -1.88 5.03
N GLY A 329 11.25 -0.70 4.99
CA GLY A 329 12.39 -0.41 4.11
C GLY A 329 12.08 0.47 2.89
N LEU A 330 11.01 1.28 2.93
CA LEU A 330 10.70 2.22 1.84
C LEU A 330 11.87 3.16 1.49
N LEU A 331 12.56 3.73 2.50
CA LEU A 331 13.70 4.63 2.28
C LEU A 331 14.88 3.92 1.60
N PHE A 332 15.09 2.63 1.91
CA PHE A 332 16.11 1.83 1.24
C PHE A 332 15.81 1.72 -0.26
N SER A 333 14.58 1.37 -0.65
CA SER A 333 14.23 1.25 -2.07
C SER A 333 14.32 2.59 -2.80
N LEU A 334 13.91 3.70 -2.17
CA LEU A 334 14.04 5.04 -2.75
C LEU A 334 15.51 5.43 -2.98
N ALA A 335 16.38 5.18 -2.00
CA ALA A 335 17.82 5.42 -2.14
C ALA A 335 18.47 4.54 -3.21
N PHE A 336 18.05 3.30 -3.31
CA PHE A 336 18.60 2.36 -4.28
C PHE A 336 18.21 2.71 -5.72
N TRP A 337 16.94 3.06 -5.94
CA TRP A 337 16.40 3.28 -7.29
C TRP A 337 16.56 4.70 -7.80
N GLY A 338 16.65 5.71 -6.93
CA GLY A 338 17.00 7.08 -7.35
C GLY A 338 18.37 7.15 -8.03
N ALA A 339 19.25 6.18 -7.78
CA ALA A 339 20.59 6.07 -8.33
C ALA A 339 20.64 5.38 -9.71
N ARG A 340 19.65 4.54 -10.04
CA ARG A 340 19.76 3.54 -11.12
C ARG A 340 18.76 3.68 -12.27
N MET A 341 17.75 4.54 -12.15
CA MET A 341 16.57 4.55 -13.07
C MET A 341 16.42 5.81 -13.93
N ASN A 342 17.51 6.51 -14.24
CA ASN A 342 17.39 7.70 -15.08
C ASN A 342 17.11 7.37 -16.56
N THR A 343 17.45 6.16 -17.05
CA THR A 343 17.40 5.81 -18.47
C THR A 343 16.14 5.07 -18.93
N SER A 344 15.48 4.30 -18.06
CA SER A 344 14.37 3.39 -18.45
C SER A 344 13.02 3.62 -17.77
N SER A 345 12.94 4.56 -16.82
CA SER A 345 11.65 4.95 -16.23
C SER A 345 10.91 5.96 -17.10
N THR A 346 9.61 5.74 -17.27
CA THR A 346 8.68 6.76 -17.78
C THR A 346 8.66 7.98 -16.85
N GLU A 347 8.22 9.13 -17.37
CA GLU A 347 8.08 10.37 -16.59
C GLU A 347 7.16 10.17 -15.37
N GLN A 348 6.02 9.53 -15.57
CA GLN A 348 5.05 9.23 -14.52
C GLN A 348 5.66 8.40 -13.37
N GLU A 349 6.52 7.43 -13.67
CA GLU A 349 7.17 6.60 -12.65
C GLU A 349 8.22 7.37 -11.85
N ARG A 350 8.89 8.33 -12.50
CA ARG A 350 9.81 9.26 -11.83
C ARG A 350 9.03 10.18 -10.90
N ASP A 351 7.91 10.74 -11.35
CA ASP A 351 7.08 11.67 -10.58
C ASP A 351 6.51 11.04 -9.31
N LEU A 352 6.08 9.77 -9.37
CA LEU A 352 5.60 9.05 -8.18
C LEU A 352 6.67 8.96 -7.09
N ARG A 353 7.92 8.63 -7.46
CA ARG A 353 9.04 8.54 -6.51
C ARG A 353 9.44 9.91 -5.97
N ILE A 354 9.52 10.91 -6.85
CA ILE A 354 9.82 12.30 -6.47
C ILE A 354 8.74 12.80 -5.50
N SER A 355 7.46 12.57 -5.79
CA SER A 355 6.34 12.94 -4.93
C SER A 355 6.46 12.35 -3.51
N LEU A 356 6.85 11.08 -3.40
CA LEU A 356 7.06 10.44 -2.10
C LEU A 356 8.12 11.16 -1.26
N ILE A 357 9.28 11.46 -1.84
CA ILE A 357 10.40 12.06 -1.09
C ILE A 357 10.27 13.58 -0.91
N SER A 358 9.68 14.28 -1.87
CA SER A 358 9.58 15.74 -1.87
C SER A 358 8.32 16.27 -1.17
N SER A 359 7.26 15.45 -1.04
CA SER A 359 5.98 15.89 -0.50
C SER A 359 5.42 14.95 0.55
N VAL A 360 5.23 13.66 0.26
CA VAL A 360 4.53 12.75 1.17
C VAL A 360 5.32 12.52 2.46
N LEU A 361 6.51 11.93 2.39
CA LEU A 361 7.29 11.59 3.59
C LEU A 361 7.68 12.82 4.45
N PRO A 362 8.16 13.95 3.88
CA PRO A 362 8.51 15.15 4.66
C PRO A 362 7.40 15.69 5.56
N ARG A 363 6.15 15.72 5.06
CA ARG A 363 5.00 16.30 5.78
C ARG A 363 4.70 15.54 7.07
N TYR A 364 4.94 14.24 7.10
CA TYR A 364 4.67 13.39 8.27
C TYR A 364 5.82 13.34 9.27
N LEU A 365 6.96 14.02 9.04
CA LEU A 365 8.04 14.15 10.03
C LEU A 365 7.66 15.03 11.24
N VAL A 366 6.43 15.52 11.28
CA VAL A 366 5.83 16.18 12.44
C VAL A 366 5.33 15.20 13.50
N TYR A 367 5.20 13.91 13.14
CA TYR A 367 4.87 12.83 14.06
C TYR A 367 6.16 12.19 14.61
N HIS A 368 6.25 12.06 15.92
CA HIS A 368 7.40 11.45 16.61
C HIS A 368 7.58 9.98 16.22
N SER A 369 6.49 9.24 16.02
CA SER A 369 6.46 7.84 15.60
C SER A 369 6.97 7.63 14.16
N VAL A 370 6.66 8.54 13.26
CA VAL A 370 7.17 8.56 11.87
C VAL A 370 8.63 8.99 11.87
N LEU A 371 8.97 10.04 12.62
CA LEU A 371 10.34 10.53 12.76
C LEU A 371 11.28 9.46 13.32
N GLY A 372 10.86 8.73 14.35
CA GLY A 372 11.63 7.62 14.90
C GLY A 372 11.85 6.51 13.86
N ALA A 373 10.82 6.15 13.09
CA ALA A 373 10.96 5.19 12.00
C ALA A 373 11.97 5.65 10.94
N ALA A 374 11.86 6.90 10.49
CA ALA A 374 12.75 7.49 9.48
C ALA A 374 14.19 7.56 9.99
N SER A 375 14.41 8.05 11.21
CA SER A 375 15.74 8.14 11.82
C SER A 375 16.40 6.78 11.97
N SER A 376 15.68 5.76 12.45
CA SER A 376 16.22 4.40 12.56
C SER A 376 16.55 3.79 11.21
N SER A 377 15.68 4.00 10.20
CA SER A 377 15.92 3.52 8.83
C SER A 377 17.15 4.19 8.20
N PHE A 378 17.29 5.51 8.35
CA PHE A 378 18.44 6.26 7.85
C PHE A 378 19.76 5.83 8.50
N GLN A 379 19.74 5.59 9.82
CA GLN A 379 20.91 5.09 10.54
C GLN A 379 21.29 3.68 10.09
N ALA A 380 20.31 2.80 9.87
CA ALA A 380 20.56 1.47 9.34
C ALA A 380 21.21 1.54 7.94
N MET A 381 20.68 2.38 7.05
CA MET A 381 21.24 2.61 5.71
C MET A 381 22.66 3.18 5.75
N LYS A 382 22.96 4.05 6.73
CA LYS A 382 24.30 4.59 6.95
C LYS A 382 25.28 3.49 7.37
N ILE A 383 24.89 2.65 8.33
CA ILE A 383 25.73 1.55 8.84
C ILE A 383 26.02 0.53 7.73
N SER A 384 25.03 0.23 6.89
CA SER A 384 25.18 -0.73 5.79
C SER A 384 25.78 -0.13 4.51
N GLY A 385 26.25 1.12 4.53
CA GLY A 385 26.87 1.78 3.37
C GLY A 385 25.91 2.18 2.24
N LEU A 386 24.59 1.98 2.40
CA LEU A 386 23.58 2.15 1.34
C LEU A 386 23.36 3.62 0.97
N LEU A 387 23.73 4.56 1.85
CA LEU A 387 23.73 5.99 1.52
C LEU A 387 24.73 6.34 0.40
N GLN A 388 25.67 5.47 0.04
CA GLN A 388 26.56 5.74 -1.09
C GLN A 388 25.80 5.83 -2.42
N PHE A 389 24.65 5.14 -2.55
CA PHE A 389 23.85 5.16 -3.77
C PHE A 389 23.23 6.54 -4.04
N THR A 390 22.99 7.35 -3.00
CA THR A 390 22.43 8.71 -3.18
C THR A 390 23.38 9.65 -3.91
N LYS A 391 24.70 9.35 -3.91
CA LYS A 391 25.71 10.11 -4.65
C LYS A 391 25.61 9.95 -6.17
N ILE A 392 24.85 8.97 -6.65
CA ILE A 392 24.67 8.65 -8.07
C ILE A 392 23.33 9.25 -8.59
N PHE A 393 22.55 9.89 -7.72
CA PHE A 393 21.28 10.51 -8.10
C PHE A 393 21.47 11.54 -9.23
N SER A 394 20.46 11.66 -10.09
CA SER A 394 20.33 12.83 -10.96
C SER A 394 20.32 14.11 -10.12
N ALA A 395 20.70 15.24 -10.72
CA ALA A 395 20.71 16.52 -10.02
C ALA A 395 19.34 16.83 -9.35
N ASP A 396 18.26 16.56 -10.07
CA ASP A 396 16.88 16.75 -9.61
C ASP A 396 16.52 15.83 -8.41
N SER A 397 16.68 14.51 -8.57
CA SER A 397 16.42 13.56 -7.47
C SER A 397 17.29 13.84 -6.23
N ARG A 398 18.54 14.28 -6.45
CA ARG A 398 19.47 14.64 -5.37
C ARG A 398 18.99 15.85 -4.59
N GLU A 399 18.53 16.89 -5.28
CA GLU A 399 17.99 18.07 -4.61
C GLU A 399 16.82 17.72 -3.69
N HIS A 400 15.89 16.89 -4.17
CA HIS A 400 14.77 16.44 -3.35
C HIS A 400 15.19 15.58 -2.16
N TRP A 401 16.16 14.68 -2.36
CA TRP A 401 16.72 13.86 -1.29
C TRP A 401 17.45 14.69 -0.22
N ASP A 402 18.30 15.61 -0.64
CA ASP A 402 19.08 16.47 0.26
C ASP A 402 18.15 17.35 1.12
N ARG A 403 17.07 17.88 0.52
CA ARG A 403 16.03 18.62 1.25
C ARG A 403 15.30 17.74 2.28
N PHE A 404 14.95 16.51 1.91
CA PHE A 404 14.35 15.55 2.83
C PHE A 404 15.29 15.21 3.99
N GLU A 405 16.56 14.91 3.70
CA GLU A 405 17.57 14.59 4.70
C GLU A 405 17.82 15.78 5.65
N ALA A 406 17.97 17.00 5.11
CA ALA A 406 18.15 18.20 5.92
C ALA A 406 16.96 18.43 6.87
N LEU A 407 15.73 18.24 6.38
CA LEU A 407 14.53 18.33 7.21
C LEU A 407 14.54 17.22 8.28
N LEU A 408 14.79 15.97 7.91
CA LEU A 408 14.87 14.84 8.83
C LEU A 408 15.86 15.12 9.96
N GLN A 409 17.08 15.58 9.64
CA GLN A 409 18.10 15.91 10.63
C GLN A 409 17.69 17.08 11.54
N ASP A 410 16.98 18.09 11.03
CA ASP A 410 16.45 19.19 11.85
C ASP A 410 15.33 18.72 12.80
N ARG A 411 14.49 17.79 12.34
CA ARG A 411 13.42 17.19 13.14
C ARG A 411 13.98 16.23 14.19
N VAL A 412 14.97 15.39 13.87
CA VAL A 412 15.67 14.51 14.83
C VAL A 412 16.27 15.33 15.97
N ARG A 413 16.97 16.42 15.66
CA ARG A 413 17.47 17.35 16.70
C ARG A 413 16.36 17.92 17.58
N ALA A 414 15.18 18.20 17.01
CA ALA A 414 14.00 18.58 17.79
C ALA A 414 13.57 17.44 18.73
N SER A 415 13.52 16.22 18.21
CA SER A 415 13.14 15.01 18.94
C SER A 415 14.06 14.77 20.13
N ASP A 416 15.37 14.90 19.95
CA ASP A 416 16.35 14.69 21.02
C ASP A 416 16.16 15.68 22.17
N ILE A 417 15.91 16.96 21.83
CA ILE A 417 15.60 18.00 22.83
C ILE A 417 14.29 17.67 23.54
N PHE A 418 13.24 17.32 22.77
CA PHE A 418 11.95 16.92 23.31
C PHE A 418 12.07 15.73 24.27
N ASP A 419 12.76 14.67 23.86
CA ASP A 419 13.00 13.49 24.67
C ASP A 419 13.81 13.81 25.93
N GLY A 420 14.80 14.71 25.83
CA GLY A 420 15.54 15.21 26.98
C GLY A 420 14.64 15.93 27.99
N LEU A 421 13.74 16.80 27.50
CA LEU A 421 12.77 17.51 28.33
C LEU A 421 11.73 16.55 28.94
N GLU A 422 11.20 15.61 28.16
CA GLU A 422 10.27 14.61 28.66
C GLU A 422 10.91 13.68 29.69
N LYS A 423 12.17 13.27 29.49
CA LYS A 423 12.94 12.54 30.50
C LYS A 423 13.11 13.37 31.77
N ALA A 424 13.39 14.66 31.68
CA ALA A 424 13.49 15.54 32.84
C ALA A 424 12.16 15.73 33.59
N LYS A 425 11.01 15.65 32.88
CA LYS A 425 9.67 15.69 33.48
C LYS A 425 9.27 14.38 34.17
N ARG A 426 9.96 13.26 33.93
CA ARG A 426 9.69 11.97 34.59
C ARG A 426 10.18 12.02 36.05
N VAL A 427 9.39 12.67 36.89
CA VAL A 427 9.61 12.77 38.33
C VAL A 427 8.48 12.08 39.09
N CYS A 428 8.73 11.77 40.37
CA CYS A 428 7.69 11.23 41.24
C CYS A 428 6.54 12.25 41.40
N ALA A 429 5.32 11.82 41.06
CA ALA A 429 4.13 12.65 41.13
C ALA A 429 3.82 13.11 42.56
N ASN A 430 4.15 12.29 43.58
CA ASN A 430 3.96 12.65 44.99
C ASN A 430 4.68 13.98 45.32
N PRO A 431 3.94 15.05 45.67
CA PRO A 431 4.52 16.38 45.94
C PRO A 431 5.41 16.39 47.18
N LYS A 432 5.22 15.44 48.10
CA LYS A 432 6.00 15.28 49.34
C LYS A 432 7.14 14.26 49.21
N CYS A 433 7.51 13.88 47.99
CA CYS A 433 8.61 12.94 47.77
C CYS A 433 9.95 13.61 48.11
N ILE A 434 10.69 13.02 49.06
CA ILE A 434 12.02 13.52 49.47
C ILE A 434 13.07 13.29 48.37
N GLY A 435 12.88 12.26 47.54
CA GLY A 435 13.70 11.99 46.35
C GLY A 435 13.20 12.65 45.07
N ARG A 436 12.55 13.83 45.15
CA ARG A 436 12.11 14.58 43.96
C ARG A 436 13.34 15.19 43.26
N GLY A 437 13.92 14.42 42.34
CA GLY A 437 14.98 14.84 41.44
C GLY A 437 15.02 13.92 40.22
N PRO A 438 15.83 14.23 39.19
CA PRO A 438 16.08 13.31 38.08
C PRO A 438 16.87 12.12 38.63
N ILE A 439 16.20 11.03 39.03
CA ILE A 439 16.85 9.86 39.66
C ILE A 439 16.63 8.58 38.86
N GLN A 440 17.76 7.88 38.71
CA GLN A 440 18.16 6.67 37.95
C GLN A 440 17.36 5.36 38.17
N LYS A 441 16.18 5.35 38.81
CA LYS A 441 15.39 4.11 39.04
C LYS A 441 14.15 4.04 38.15
N SER A 442 13.75 2.83 37.77
CA SER A 442 12.51 2.59 37.01
C SER A 442 11.30 3.10 37.80
N LEU A 443 10.68 4.19 37.32
CA LEU A 443 9.46 4.73 37.91
C LEU A 443 8.28 3.81 37.57
N MET A 444 7.42 3.56 38.54
CA MET A 444 6.21 2.78 38.36
C MET A 444 5.04 3.67 37.98
N LYS A 445 4.27 3.26 36.97
CA LYS A 445 3.00 3.93 36.61
C LYS A 445 1.92 3.58 37.63
N CYS A 446 1.00 4.51 37.87
CA CYS A 446 -0.24 4.20 38.59
C CYS A 446 -1.02 3.10 37.83
N ALA A 447 -1.35 2.00 38.49
CA ALA A 447 -2.08 0.89 37.84
C ALA A 447 -3.50 1.28 37.34
N GLY A 448 -4.10 2.34 37.90
CA GLY A 448 -5.41 2.83 37.50
C GLY A 448 -5.36 3.68 36.22
N CYS A 449 -4.83 4.89 36.30
CA CYS A 449 -4.83 5.83 35.17
C CYS A 449 -3.63 5.72 34.22
N GLN A 450 -2.58 4.99 34.62
CA GLN A 450 -1.31 4.82 33.90
C GLN A 450 -0.59 6.11 33.46
N SER A 451 -1.03 7.26 33.96
CA SER A 451 -0.58 8.58 33.49
C SER A 451 0.44 9.23 34.41
N VAL A 452 0.42 8.92 35.71
CA VAL A 452 1.37 9.46 36.69
C VAL A 452 2.41 8.42 37.09
N LEU A 453 3.60 8.90 37.48
CA LEU A 453 4.76 8.08 37.83
C LEU A 453 5.10 8.21 39.31
N TYR A 454 5.49 7.11 39.94
CA TYR A 454 5.94 7.07 41.33
C TYR A 454 7.29 6.37 41.43
N CYS A 455 8.14 6.82 42.35
CA CYS A 455 9.40 6.13 42.64
C CYS A 455 9.22 4.93 43.58
N SER A 456 8.06 4.80 44.24
CA SER A 456 7.74 3.70 45.16
C SER A 456 6.24 3.57 45.42
N LYS A 457 5.80 2.37 45.85
CA LYS A 457 4.42 2.13 46.35
C LYS A 457 4.04 3.04 47.51
N ALA A 458 5.00 3.42 48.35
CA ALA A 458 4.78 4.36 49.45
C ALA A 458 4.42 5.76 48.94
N CYS A 459 5.13 6.26 47.92
CA CYS A 459 4.79 7.54 47.29
C CYS A 459 3.42 7.51 46.60
N GLN A 460 3.10 6.42 45.90
CA GLN A 460 1.77 6.23 45.31
C GLN A 460 0.67 6.24 46.38
N SER A 461 0.87 5.50 47.48
CA SER A 461 -0.13 5.41 48.56
C SER A 461 -0.31 6.75 49.30
N SER A 462 0.77 7.50 49.49
CA SER A 462 0.73 8.83 50.09
C SER A 462 -0.04 9.82 49.19
N ASP A 463 0.29 9.86 47.90
CA ASP A 463 -0.38 10.72 46.93
C ASP A 463 -1.87 10.34 46.75
N TRP A 464 -2.18 9.04 46.80
CA TRP A 464 -3.55 8.53 46.77
C TRP A 464 -4.40 9.00 47.96
N LYS A 465 -3.86 8.91 49.19
CA LYS A 465 -4.59 9.23 50.42
C LYS A 465 -4.56 10.72 50.76
N ARG A 466 -3.46 11.42 50.46
CA ARG A 466 -3.18 12.77 50.94
C ARG A 466 -2.92 13.79 49.82
N GLY A 467 -2.67 13.34 48.59
CA GLY A 467 -2.32 14.18 47.44
C GLY A 467 -3.45 14.35 46.42
N ASN A 468 -4.68 13.94 46.76
CA ASN A 468 -5.87 14.01 45.90
C ASN A 468 -5.79 13.19 44.58
N HIS A 469 -4.79 12.32 44.42
CA HIS A 469 -4.69 11.52 43.20
C HIS A 469 -5.89 10.60 42.98
N ARG A 470 -6.63 10.20 44.03
CA ARG A 470 -7.84 9.38 43.90
C ARG A 470 -8.91 10.03 43.00
N GLY A 471 -9.13 11.35 43.13
CA GLY A 471 -10.07 12.09 42.29
C GLY A 471 -9.53 12.27 40.87
N VAL A 472 -8.25 12.65 40.75
CA VAL A 472 -7.56 12.84 39.48
C VAL A 472 -7.50 11.54 38.67
N CYS A 473 -7.25 10.41 39.32
CA CYS A 473 -7.18 9.09 38.69
C CYS A 473 -8.52 8.71 38.04
N LYS A 474 -9.66 8.96 38.71
CA LYS A 474 -10.99 8.72 38.13
C LYS A 474 -11.26 9.61 36.92
N ALA A 475 -10.92 10.89 36.99
CA ALA A 475 -11.08 11.81 35.86
C ALA A 475 -10.25 11.39 34.65
N LEU A 476 -8.98 11.00 34.88
CA LEU A 476 -8.10 10.50 33.82
C LEU A 476 -8.59 9.17 33.23
N GLN A 477 -9.18 8.28 34.05
CA GLN A 477 -9.78 7.04 33.56
C GLN A 477 -11.02 7.30 32.72
N GLN A 478 -11.89 8.23 33.12
CA GLN A 478 -13.07 8.62 32.35
C GLN A 478 -12.66 9.22 31.00
N GLN A 479 -11.68 10.13 31.01
CA GLN A 479 -11.15 10.72 29.79
C GLN A 479 -10.60 9.66 28.82
N LEU A 480 -9.86 8.67 29.32
CA LEU A 480 -9.36 7.55 28.50
C LEU A 480 -10.50 6.67 27.93
N GLN A 481 -11.61 6.51 28.65
CA GLN A 481 -12.78 5.78 28.17
C GLN A 481 -13.54 6.58 27.10
N ASP A 482 -13.69 7.88 27.31
CA ASP A 482 -14.34 8.78 26.35
C ASP A 482 -13.50 8.92 25.07
N GLU A 483 -12.17 9.00 25.18
CA GLU A 483 -11.21 8.98 24.05
C GLU A 483 -11.34 7.67 23.25
N LYS A 484 -11.41 6.51 23.92
CA LYS A 484 -11.61 5.21 23.25
C LYS A 484 -12.97 5.11 22.56
N ALA A 485 -14.04 5.52 23.24
CA ALA A 485 -15.39 5.47 22.68
C ALA A 485 -15.59 6.48 21.53
N GLY A 486 -14.80 7.56 21.49
CA GLY A 486 -14.74 8.49 20.36
C GLY A 486 -14.01 7.88 19.17
N ALA A 487 -12.82 7.30 19.39
CA ALA A 487 -12.03 6.65 18.34
C ALA A 487 -12.76 5.45 17.68
N GLU A 488 -13.53 4.68 18.46
CA GLU A 488 -14.35 3.57 17.94
C GLU A 488 -15.52 4.05 17.05
N ARG A 489 -16.00 5.29 17.22
CA ARG A 489 -17.11 5.84 16.43
C ARG A 489 -16.66 6.52 15.14
N THR A 490 -15.48 7.12 15.12
CA THR A 490 -14.97 7.84 13.94
C THR A 490 -14.12 6.95 13.02
N GLY A 491 -13.60 5.83 13.53
CA GLY A 491 -12.70 4.96 12.75
C GLY A 491 -11.33 5.59 12.43
N GLU A 492 -11.07 6.81 12.90
CA GLU A 492 -9.84 7.55 12.71
C GLU A 492 -8.91 7.30 13.91
N ALA A 493 -7.71 6.77 13.66
CA ALA A 493 -6.71 6.59 14.70
C ALA A 493 -6.22 7.97 15.16
N GLU A 494 -6.50 8.35 16.41
CA GLU A 494 -5.92 9.56 16.98
C GLU A 494 -4.40 9.39 17.16
N PRO A 495 -3.59 10.43 16.88
CA PRO A 495 -2.15 10.40 17.14
C PRO A 495 -1.87 10.08 18.61
N SER A 496 -0.79 9.35 18.88
CA SER A 496 -0.41 8.99 20.26
C SER A 496 -0.17 10.24 21.12
N LYS A 497 -0.29 10.13 22.45
CA LYS A 497 0.02 11.25 23.36
C LYS A 497 1.44 11.81 23.17
N THR A 498 2.39 10.93 22.83
CA THR A 498 3.77 11.33 22.51
C THR A 498 3.83 12.12 21.21
N ASP A 499 3.15 11.66 20.16
CA ASP A 499 3.07 12.38 18.87
C ASP A 499 2.44 13.76 19.05
N GLN A 500 1.31 13.84 19.78
CA GLN A 500 0.65 15.11 20.07
C GLN A 500 1.56 16.07 20.85
N SER A 501 2.23 15.59 21.90
CA SER A 501 3.14 16.41 22.71
C SER A 501 4.37 16.87 21.92
N PHE A 502 4.94 16.00 21.09
CA PHE A 502 6.04 16.35 20.20
C PHE A 502 5.63 17.39 19.17
N PHE A 503 4.43 17.25 18.58
CA PHE A 503 3.90 18.23 17.63
C PHE A 503 3.73 19.61 18.26
N GLN A 504 3.17 19.68 19.48
CA GLN A 504 3.05 20.93 20.22
C GLN A 504 4.41 21.57 20.50
N PHE A 505 5.39 20.75 20.93
CA PHE A 505 6.77 21.20 21.12
C PHE A 505 7.37 21.76 19.83
N LEU A 506 7.14 21.07 18.70
CA LEU A 506 7.62 21.45 17.38
C LEU A 506 7.05 22.79 16.92
N ALA A 507 5.73 22.98 17.06
CA ALA A 507 5.04 24.22 16.71
C ALA A 507 5.56 25.42 17.52
N VAL A 508 5.79 25.24 18.83
CA VAL A 508 6.39 26.27 19.70
C VAL A 508 7.82 26.57 19.28
N ARG A 509 8.64 25.54 19.01
CA ARG A 509 10.04 25.70 18.57
C ARG A 509 10.13 26.47 17.26
N ASP A 510 9.33 26.08 16.27
CA ASP A 510 9.35 26.68 14.94
C ASP A 510 8.82 28.12 14.96
N THR A 511 7.80 28.40 15.78
CA THR A 511 7.32 29.77 16.06
C THR A 511 8.46 30.65 16.60
N LYS A 512 9.17 30.17 17.63
CA LYS A 512 10.29 30.93 18.23
C LYS A 512 11.41 31.19 17.23
N ARG A 513 11.76 30.22 16.39
CA ARG A 513 12.78 30.37 15.34
C ARG A 513 12.42 31.42 14.29
N ARG A 514 11.12 31.60 14.00
CA ARG A 514 10.62 32.54 12.99
C ARG A 514 10.04 33.84 13.58
N LEU A 515 10.17 34.05 14.89
CA LEU A 515 9.51 35.14 15.60
C LEU A 515 9.78 36.52 14.99
N ASN A 516 11.02 36.81 14.57
CA ASN A 516 11.38 38.09 13.95
C ASN A 516 10.69 38.31 12.59
N GLN A 517 10.47 37.24 11.82
CA GLN A 517 9.71 37.31 10.58
C GLN A 517 8.23 37.52 10.88
N LEU A 518 7.67 36.77 11.83
CA LEU A 518 6.28 36.86 12.23
C LEU A 518 5.91 38.25 12.78
N ARG A 519 6.80 38.86 13.59
CA ARG A 519 6.63 40.24 14.07
C ARG A 519 6.54 41.23 12.93
N ARG A 520 7.43 41.13 11.93
CA ARG A 520 7.39 42.01 10.76
C ARG A 520 6.08 41.88 9.99
N VAL A 521 5.62 40.64 9.77
CA VAL A 521 4.33 40.39 9.11
C VAL A 521 3.16 40.94 9.93
N ALA A 522 3.17 40.76 11.25
CA ALA A 522 2.12 41.26 12.15
C ALA A 522 2.05 42.79 12.10
N LEU A 523 3.18 43.48 12.28
CA LEU A 523 3.24 44.95 12.24
C LEU A 523 2.87 45.52 10.86
N GLN A 524 3.18 44.80 9.78
CA GLN A 524 2.85 45.25 8.43
C GLN A 524 1.37 45.05 8.11
N LYS A 525 0.78 43.91 8.48
CA LYS A 525 -0.62 43.58 8.15
C LYS A 525 -1.63 44.14 9.14
N PHE A 526 -1.23 44.30 10.40
CA PHE A 526 -2.10 44.69 11.52
C PHE A 526 -1.38 45.74 12.38
N PRO A 527 -1.09 46.94 11.84
CA PRO A 527 -0.32 47.96 12.54
C PRO A 527 -1.00 48.49 13.81
N ASP A 528 -2.33 48.47 13.85
CA ASP A 528 -3.15 49.00 14.95
C ASP A 528 -3.41 47.99 16.07
N GLU A 529 -3.05 46.72 15.85
CA GLU A 529 -3.31 45.65 16.79
C GLU A 529 -2.06 45.35 17.63
N PRO A 530 -2.17 45.29 18.98
CA PRO A 530 -1.03 44.97 19.83
C PRO A 530 -0.44 43.61 19.47
N LEU A 531 0.90 43.51 19.42
CA LEU A 531 1.57 42.23 19.15
C LEU A 531 1.18 41.15 20.15
N THR A 532 0.92 41.52 21.41
CA THR A 532 0.44 40.60 22.44
C THR A 532 -0.94 40.00 22.16
N SER A 533 -1.74 40.65 21.31
CA SER A 533 -3.03 40.18 20.83
C SER A 533 -2.93 39.40 19.50
N MET A 534 -1.74 38.99 19.08
CA MET A 534 -1.55 38.18 17.87
C MET A 534 -1.50 36.69 18.17
N VAL A 535 -2.10 35.89 17.28
CA VAL A 535 -1.91 34.43 17.24
C VAL A 535 -0.99 34.05 16.09
N VAL A 536 -0.34 32.90 16.22
CA VAL A 536 0.44 32.30 15.13
C VAL A 536 -0.34 31.12 14.55
N LYS A 537 -0.45 31.07 13.22
CA LYS A 537 -0.98 29.93 12.49
C LYS A 537 0.14 29.25 11.69
N ILE A 538 0.23 27.94 11.76
CA ILE A 538 1.23 27.14 11.05
C ILE A 538 0.52 26.04 10.27
N ASP A 539 0.78 25.96 8.98
CA ASP A 539 0.31 24.87 8.14
C ASP A 539 1.44 23.89 7.84
N TYR A 540 1.41 22.70 8.48
CA TYR A 540 2.35 21.62 8.20
C TYR A 540 1.86 20.65 7.11
N THR A 541 0.69 20.90 6.51
CA THR A 541 0.17 20.08 5.40
C THR A 541 0.82 20.42 4.06
N THR A 542 1.64 21.48 4.02
CA THR A 542 2.42 21.90 2.86
C THR A 542 3.92 21.87 3.16
N LEU A 543 4.75 21.74 2.12
CA LEU A 543 6.19 21.84 2.24
C LEU A 543 6.74 22.97 1.33
N PRO A 544 7.51 23.94 1.88
CA PRO A 544 7.77 24.16 3.30
C PRO A 544 6.49 24.54 4.09
N PRO A 545 6.48 24.40 5.44
CA PRO A 545 5.32 24.81 6.23
C PRO A 545 5.05 26.31 6.09
N VAL A 546 3.77 26.68 5.97
CA VAL A 546 3.35 28.08 5.81
C VAL A 546 3.06 28.68 7.18
N PHE A 547 3.58 29.88 7.44
CA PHE A 547 3.38 30.60 8.69
C PHE A 547 2.60 31.87 8.46
N THR A 548 1.55 32.08 9.24
CA THR A 548 0.73 33.29 9.21
C THR A 548 0.45 33.80 10.63
N VAL A 549 -0.02 35.05 10.71
CA VAL A 549 -0.39 35.72 11.96
C VAL A 549 -1.75 36.35 11.77
N GLU A 550 -2.56 36.36 12.81
CA GLU A 550 -3.90 36.98 12.82
C GLU A 550 -4.19 37.59 14.19
N PRO A 551 -5.02 38.65 14.27
CA PRO A 551 -5.52 39.17 15.54
C PRO A 551 -6.36 38.14 16.28
N LEU A 552 -6.15 38.00 17.59
CA LEU A 552 -6.90 37.09 18.45
C LEU A 552 -8.42 37.36 18.47
N SER A 553 -8.81 38.60 18.18
CA SER A 553 -10.20 39.03 18.02
C SER A 553 -10.90 38.33 16.85
N THR A 554 -10.19 38.05 15.75
CA THR A 554 -10.77 37.47 14.53
C THR A 554 -10.75 35.94 14.51
N VAL A 555 -9.91 35.33 15.35
CA VAL A 555 -9.69 33.87 15.38
C VAL A 555 -10.93 33.15 15.87
N LYS A 556 -11.34 32.09 15.16
CA LYS A 556 -12.42 31.19 15.56
C LYS A 556 -11.87 29.79 15.86
N SER A 557 -12.65 28.97 16.56
CA SER A 557 -12.34 27.55 16.71
C SER A 557 -12.25 26.90 15.32
N PRO A 558 -11.19 26.14 15.01
CA PRO A 558 -11.08 25.40 13.76
C PRO A 558 -12.01 24.18 13.73
N TYR A 559 -12.57 23.78 14.88
CA TYR A 559 -13.51 22.67 14.97
C TYR A 559 -14.95 23.14 14.82
N LEU A 560 -15.81 22.27 14.30
CA LEU A 560 -17.26 22.48 14.28
C LEU A 560 -17.85 22.37 15.70
N PRO A 561 -18.98 23.04 16.01
CA PRO A 561 -19.66 22.94 17.31
C PRO A 561 -20.05 21.52 17.73
N SER A 562 -20.21 20.61 16.78
CA SER A 562 -20.49 19.19 17.00
C SER A 562 -19.26 18.39 17.49
N SER A 563 -18.04 18.91 17.31
CA SER A 563 -16.81 18.26 17.76
C SER A 563 -16.70 18.28 19.29
N HIS A 564 -16.30 17.15 19.87
CA HIS A 564 -16.00 17.06 21.30
C HIS A 564 -14.88 18.03 21.74
N ARG A 565 -13.99 18.42 20.80
CA ARG A 565 -12.90 19.37 21.06
C ARG A 565 -13.35 20.83 21.05
N TYR A 566 -14.51 21.15 20.46
CA TYR A 566 -14.95 22.52 20.25
C TYR A 566 -15.04 23.33 21.54
N ARG A 567 -15.73 22.80 22.57
CA ARG A 567 -15.99 23.54 23.81
C ARG A 567 -14.71 23.91 24.53
N SER A 568 -13.78 22.95 24.64
CA SER A 568 -12.47 23.17 25.26
C SER A 568 -11.69 24.26 24.53
N ILE A 569 -11.58 24.14 23.21
CA ILE A 569 -10.86 25.10 22.37
C ILE A 569 -11.50 26.49 22.38
N ALA A 570 -12.82 26.59 22.23
CA ALA A 570 -13.53 27.85 22.26
C ALA A 570 -13.34 28.56 23.61
N SER A 571 -13.37 27.81 24.71
CA SER A 571 -13.08 28.34 26.05
C SER A 571 -11.64 28.84 26.17
N THR A 572 -10.65 28.14 25.60
CA THR A 572 -9.26 28.59 25.59
C THR A 572 -9.11 29.89 24.79
N ILE A 573 -9.72 29.98 23.61
CA ILE A 573 -9.67 31.21 22.80
C ILE A 573 -10.24 32.40 23.58
N GLU A 574 -11.40 32.21 24.20
CA GLU A 574 -12.05 33.27 24.98
C GLU A 574 -11.24 33.69 26.20
N GLN A 575 -10.62 32.73 26.89
CA GLN A 575 -9.72 33.01 28.00
C GLN A 575 -8.55 33.91 27.58
N TYR A 576 -7.93 33.63 26.43
CA TYR A 576 -6.83 34.44 25.91
C TYR A 576 -7.30 35.81 25.41
N ARG A 577 -8.54 35.95 24.92
CA ARG A 577 -9.10 37.26 24.54
C ARG A 577 -9.27 38.16 25.76
N GLN A 578 -9.72 37.58 26.87
CA GLN A 578 -9.88 38.31 28.12
C GLN A 578 -8.53 38.65 28.77
N LYS A 579 -7.51 37.82 28.56
CA LYS A 579 -6.17 37.95 29.16
C LYS A 579 -5.06 37.65 28.15
N PRO A 580 -4.77 38.55 27.19
CA PRO A 580 -3.74 38.34 26.17
C PRO A 580 -2.33 38.17 26.74
N GLU A 581 -2.09 38.67 27.96
CA GLU A 581 -0.83 38.55 28.68
C GLU A 581 -0.48 37.12 29.10
N LEU A 582 -1.45 36.18 29.09
CA LEU A 582 -1.23 34.77 29.45
C LEU A 582 -0.20 34.08 28.55
N GLY A 583 -0.03 34.55 27.33
CA GLY A 583 0.93 33.99 26.40
C GLY A 583 0.51 34.14 24.95
N THR A 584 1.17 33.39 24.08
CA THR A 584 0.83 33.35 22.65
C THR A 584 0.13 32.04 22.34
N LEU A 585 -1.04 32.13 21.70
CA LEU A 585 -1.71 30.97 21.10
C LEU A 585 -1.13 30.65 19.73
N ILE A 586 -0.91 29.35 19.50
CA ILE A 586 -0.43 28.80 18.24
C ILE A 586 -1.46 27.78 17.76
N PHE A 587 -1.91 27.97 16.53
CA PHE A 587 -2.80 27.06 15.79
C PHE A 587 -1.95 26.38 14.72
N ALA A 588 -1.75 25.08 14.83
CA ALA A 588 -0.92 24.33 13.90
C ALA A 588 -1.72 23.18 13.29
N SER A 589 -1.89 23.15 11.97
CA SER A 589 -2.50 22.00 11.28
C SER A 589 -1.43 20.94 11.01
N MET A 590 -1.80 19.67 11.17
CA MET A 590 -0.99 18.51 10.83
C MET A 590 -1.68 17.66 9.76
N PRO A 591 -0.92 17.01 8.86
CA PRO A 591 -1.51 16.11 7.87
C PRO A 591 -2.12 14.89 8.56
N THR A 592 -3.39 14.59 8.26
CA THR A 592 -4.11 13.39 8.72
C THR A 592 -4.71 12.71 7.49
N GLY A 593 -3.87 11.92 6.82
CA GLY A 593 -4.18 11.35 5.50
C GLY A 593 -4.40 12.43 4.46
N ARG A 594 -5.57 12.36 3.79
CA ARG A 594 -6.03 13.37 2.81
C ARG A 594 -6.73 14.58 3.45
N SER A 595 -6.78 14.65 4.77
CA SER A 595 -7.36 15.76 5.54
C SER A 595 -6.31 16.43 6.43
N ASP A 596 -6.72 17.43 7.19
CA ASP A 596 -5.91 18.09 8.20
C ASP A 596 -6.57 18.05 9.58
N THR A 597 -5.76 17.91 10.62
CA THR A 597 -6.19 18.08 12.00
C THR A 597 -5.50 19.28 12.61
N TRP A 598 -6.26 20.15 13.28
CA TRP A 598 -5.70 21.28 13.99
C TRP A 598 -5.22 20.88 15.39
N CYS A 599 -4.09 21.43 15.81
CA CYS A 599 -3.63 21.39 17.19
C CYS A 599 -3.49 22.83 17.68
N ILE A 600 -3.98 23.08 18.90
CA ILE A 600 -3.86 24.38 19.54
C ILE A 600 -2.98 24.20 20.75
N CYS A 601 -1.90 24.99 20.79
CA CYS A 601 -1.00 25.03 21.93
C CYS A 601 -0.70 26.47 22.33
N SER A 602 -0.29 26.62 23.57
CA SER A 602 0.11 27.90 24.13
C SER A 602 1.57 27.86 24.54
N THR A 603 2.23 28.99 24.41
CA THR A 603 3.56 29.20 24.99
C THR A 603 3.59 30.53 25.74
N GLY A 604 4.60 30.73 26.59
CA GLY A 604 4.82 32.03 27.22
C GLY A 604 4.89 33.12 26.14
N ASN A 605 4.50 34.35 26.50
CA ASN A 605 4.30 35.43 25.53
C ASN A 605 5.56 35.64 24.68
N VAL A 606 5.53 35.14 23.43
CA VAL A 606 6.68 35.27 22.52
C VAL A 606 6.78 36.68 21.96
N TRP A 607 5.70 37.45 22.03
CA TRP A 607 5.64 38.82 21.53
C TRP A 607 6.32 39.82 22.46
N SER A 608 6.32 39.54 23.77
CA SER A 608 6.93 40.40 24.79
C SER A 608 8.43 40.17 25.01
N GLN A 609 9.05 39.16 24.37
CA GLN A 609 10.49 38.99 24.42
C GLN A 609 11.17 40.19 23.72
N GLU A 610 11.78 41.09 24.49
CA GLU A 610 12.58 42.18 23.92
C GLU A 610 13.63 41.60 22.96
N LEU A 611 13.89 42.31 21.86
CA LEU A 611 15.07 42.08 21.02
C LEU A 611 16.31 42.42 21.86
N GLY A 612 16.77 41.47 22.66
CA GLY A 612 17.79 41.72 23.67
C GLY A 612 18.94 40.74 23.55
N LYS A 613 20.10 41.27 23.16
CA LYS A 613 21.42 41.00 23.74
C LYS A 613 21.75 39.52 23.91
N SER A 614 22.66 39.05 23.05
CA SER A 614 23.56 37.94 23.37
C SER A 614 23.95 38.02 24.85
N ARG A 615 23.58 37.01 25.63
CA ARG A 615 24.21 36.78 26.93
C ARG A 615 25.68 36.52 26.67
N GLY A 616 26.47 37.58 26.72
CA GLY A 616 27.90 37.49 26.95
C GLY A 616 28.06 36.76 28.27
N SER A 617 28.70 35.60 28.21
CA SER A 617 29.27 34.92 29.35
C SER A 617 30.29 35.85 30.00
N GLY A 618 29.85 36.62 30.99
CA GLY A 618 30.74 37.16 32.01
C GLY A 618 31.10 36.01 32.95
N VAL A 619 32.26 35.41 32.73
CA VAL A 619 33.05 34.76 33.77
C VAL A 619 34.40 35.43 33.70
N ASP A 620 34.60 36.39 34.62
CA ASP A 620 35.92 36.86 35.02
C ASP A 620 36.65 35.72 35.74
N SER A 621 37.97 35.68 35.51
CA SER A 621 39.05 34.85 36.09
C SER A 621 39.00 33.33 35.89
#